data_AF-A0A037ZHV2-F1
#
_entry.id   AF-A0A037ZHV2-F1
#
_cell.length_a   1.000
_cell.length_b   1.000
_cell.length_c   1.000
_cell.angle_alpha   90.00
_cell.angle_beta   90.00
_cell.angle_gamma   90.00
#
_symmetry.space_group_name_H-M   'P 1'
#
loop_
_entity.id
_entity.type
_entity.pdbx_description
1 polymer ?
#
loop_
_entity_poly.entity_id
_entity_poly.type
_entity_poly.pdbx_seq_one_letter_code
_entity_poly.pdbx_strand_id
1 'polypeptide(L)'
;MQRLDGRNIGVDQGETHLFSDYEDGGAMWTGSGPREVRKRVTFSASYRTPPSVSVALSMWDMDQKTNARAEIQAEKVSTTGFEIVFKTWADTRIARVRASWMAIGELPFDDDWELY
;
A
#
# COMPACT_ATOMS: atom_id res chain seq x y z
N MET A 1 -14.19 10.98 9.32
CA MET A 1 -14.95 9.81 9.82
C MET A 1 -15.82 9.33 8.68
N GLN A 2 -15.59 8.11 8.19
CA GLN A 2 -16.41 7.48 7.15
C GLN A 2 -17.48 6.62 7.83
N ARG A 3 -18.73 6.69 7.36
CA ARG A 3 -19.83 5.82 7.81
C ARG A 3 -20.05 4.78 6.73
N LEU A 4 -20.22 3.52 7.12
CA LEU A 4 -20.49 2.41 6.23
C LEU A 4 -21.87 1.81 6.53
N ASP A 5 -22.61 1.39 5.50
CA ASP A 5 -23.81 0.57 5.67
C ASP A 5 -23.42 -0.84 6.11
N GLY A 6 -23.76 -1.21 7.34
CA GLY A 6 -23.34 -2.47 7.97
C GLY A 6 -23.94 -3.74 7.35
N ARG A 7 -24.81 -3.64 6.34
CA ARG A 7 -25.47 -4.81 5.74
C ARG A 7 -24.51 -5.72 4.96
N ASN A 8 -23.50 -5.15 4.29
CA ASN A 8 -22.55 -5.92 3.49
C ASN A 8 -21.15 -5.26 3.48
N ILE A 9 -20.35 -5.59 4.50
CA ILE A 9 -18.99 -5.06 4.66
C ILE A 9 -17.97 -6.12 4.24
N GLY A 10 -17.10 -5.75 3.29
CA GLY A 10 -15.95 -6.53 2.89
C GLY A 10 -14.69 -6.09 3.64
N VAL A 11 -13.91 -7.07 4.09
CA VAL A 11 -12.54 -6.85 4.56
C VAL A 11 -11.61 -7.62 3.65
N ASP A 12 -10.70 -6.91 2.99
CA ASP A 12 -9.63 -7.50 2.21
C ASP A 12 -8.29 -7.11 2.84
N GLN A 13 -7.33 -8.02 2.84
CA GLN A 13 -6.04 -7.79 3.48
C GLN A 13 -4.98 -8.64 2.81
N GLY A 14 -3.75 -8.16 2.87
CA GLY A 14 -2.64 -8.88 2.30
C GLY A 14 -1.30 -8.26 2.64
N GLU A 15 -0.29 -8.81 1.99
CA GLU A 15 1.09 -8.39 2.16
C GLU A 15 1.76 -8.26 0.80
N THR A 16 2.53 -7.19 0.62
CA THR A 16 3.18 -6.86 -0.64
C THR A 16 4.66 -6.61 -0.42
N HIS A 17 5.50 -7.37 -1.12
CA HIS A 17 6.92 -7.07 -1.26
C HIS A 17 7.09 -5.85 -2.16
N LEU A 18 7.62 -4.76 -1.61
CA LEU A 18 7.80 -3.53 -2.38
C LEU A 18 9.07 -3.60 -3.23
N PHE A 19 10.19 -3.97 -2.61
CA PHE A 19 11.49 -4.12 -3.27
C PHE A 19 12.49 -4.90 -2.40
N SER A 20 13.58 -5.35 -3.03
CA SER A 20 14.76 -5.96 -2.42
C SER A 20 16.00 -5.52 -3.21
N ASP A 21 16.54 -4.36 -2.85
CA ASP A 21 17.55 -3.64 -3.64
C ASP A 21 18.99 -3.94 -3.20
N TYR A 22 19.20 -4.65 -2.09
CA TYR A 22 20.54 -5.01 -1.62
C TYR A 22 21.27 -5.93 -2.60
N GLU A 23 20.55 -6.89 -3.18
CA GLU A 23 21.13 -7.91 -4.06
C GLU A 23 21.57 -7.32 -5.42
N ASP A 24 20.84 -6.31 -5.91
CA ASP A 24 21.06 -5.72 -7.24
C ASP A 24 21.70 -4.32 -7.22
N GLY A 25 21.96 -3.76 -6.04
CA GLY A 25 22.48 -2.39 -5.89
C GLY A 25 21.47 -1.31 -6.29
N GLY A 26 20.17 -1.58 -6.11
CA GLY A 26 19.07 -0.72 -6.54
C GLY A 26 19.04 0.67 -5.88
N ALA A 27 18.20 1.55 -6.40
CA ALA A 27 18.16 2.97 -6.02
C ALA A 27 17.85 3.18 -4.53
N MET A 28 17.11 2.26 -3.89
CA MET A 28 16.82 2.34 -2.46
C MET A 28 18.04 2.01 -1.59
N TRP A 29 18.97 1.20 -2.10
CA TRP A 29 20.19 0.83 -1.40
C TRP A 29 21.36 1.80 -1.66
N THR A 30 21.56 2.23 -2.91
CA THR A 30 22.75 2.98 -3.32
C THR A 30 22.50 4.47 -3.55
N GLY A 31 21.26 4.85 -3.84
CA GLY A 31 20.89 6.23 -4.16
C GLY A 31 20.89 7.17 -2.95
N SER A 32 20.64 8.44 -3.24
CA SER A 32 20.44 9.49 -2.24
C SER A 32 19.38 10.49 -2.73
N GLY A 33 18.92 11.36 -1.83
CA GLY A 33 17.82 12.27 -2.11
C GLY A 33 16.46 11.55 -2.18
N PRO A 34 15.40 12.24 -2.62
CA PRO A 34 14.05 11.72 -2.69
C PRO A 34 13.95 10.52 -3.64
N ARG A 35 13.42 9.41 -3.13
CA ARG A 35 13.24 8.16 -3.87
C ARG A 35 11.89 7.56 -3.49
N GLU A 36 11.19 7.01 -4.47
CA GLU A 36 9.91 6.36 -4.24
C GLU A 36 9.76 5.06 -5.03
N VAL A 37 9.02 4.11 -4.46
CA VAL A 37 8.54 2.90 -5.15
C VAL A 37 7.02 2.86 -5.01
N ARG A 38 6.36 2.53 -6.11
CA ARG A 38 4.90 2.35 -6.19
C ARG A 38 4.58 0.91 -6.55
N LYS A 39 3.63 0.31 -5.84
CA LYS A 39 3.09 -1.01 -6.17
C LYS A 39 1.56 -0.96 -6.18
N ARG A 40 0.96 -1.34 -7.31
CA ARG A 40 -0.49 -1.50 -7.43
C ARG A 40 -0.90 -2.77 -6.70
N VAL A 41 -1.91 -2.66 -5.84
CA VAL A 41 -2.64 -3.77 -5.25
C VAL A 41 -4.04 -3.80 -5.86
N THR A 42 -4.47 -4.98 -6.28
CA THR A 42 -5.83 -5.24 -6.77
C THR A 42 -6.57 -5.97 -5.68
N PHE A 43 -7.79 -5.53 -5.35
CA PHE A 43 -8.63 -6.22 -4.38
C PHE A 43 -9.17 -7.52 -4.97
N SER A 44 -9.45 -8.48 -4.10
CA SER A 44 -10.06 -9.77 -4.44
C SER A 44 -11.48 -9.65 -5.01
N ALA A 45 -12.19 -8.57 -4.64
CA ALA A 45 -13.48 -8.18 -5.19
C ALA A 45 -13.56 -6.64 -5.30
N SER A 46 -14.42 -6.14 -6.20
CA SER A 46 -14.69 -4.70 -6.25
C SER A 46 -15.59 -4.28 -5.09
N TYR A 47 -15.23 -3.19 -4.44
CA TYR A 47 -16.10 -2.50 -3.49
C TYR A 47 -17.14 -1.64 -4.23
N ARG A 48 -18.24 -1.29 -3.56
CA ARG A 48 -19.29 -0.39 -4.07
C ARG A 48 -18.79 1.05 -4.23
N THR A 49 -17.99 1.52 -3.27
CA THR A 49 -17.29 2.80 -3.29
C THR A 49 -15.83 2.59 -2.84
N PRO A 50 -14.90 3.52 -3.12
CA PRO A 50 -13.52 3.35 -2.67
C PRO A 50 -13.45 3.06 -1.15
N PRO A 51 -12.85 1.93 -0.73
CA PRO A 51 -12.83 1.51 0.67
C PRO A 51 -11.87 2.38 1.48
N SER A 52 -11.95 2.28 2.81
CA SER A 52 -10.90 2.80 3.69
C SER A 52 -9.72 1.83 3.66
N VAL A 53 -8.51 2.32 3.35
CA VAL A 53 -7.30 1.49 3.26
C VAL A 53 -6.28 1.94 4.30
N SER A 54 -5.77 0.98 5.05
CA SER A 54 -4.61 1.15 5.93
C SER A 54 -3.42 0.36 5.37
N VAL A 55 -2.23 0.95 5.46
CA VAL A 55 -0.96 0.33 5.09
C VAL A 55 0.03 0.51 6.23
N ALA A 56 0.85 -0.51 6.46
CA ALA A 56 1.89 -0.50 7.46
C ALA A 56 3.12 -1.26 6.96
N LEU A 57 4.30 -0.90 7.47
CA LEU A 57 5.51 -1.69 7.26
C LEU A 57 5.41 -2.97 8.08
N SER A 58 5.42 -4.13 7.43
CA SER A 58 5.45 -5.44 8.09
C SER A 58 6.86 -6.02 8.20
N MET A 59 7.78 -5.59 7.31
CA MET A 59 9.21 -5.86 7.40
C MET A 59 10.00 -4.71 6.77
N TRP A 60 11.11 -4.34 7.40
CA TRP A 60 12.05 -3.39 6.83
C TRP A 60 13.47 -3.76 7.26
N ASP A 61 14.41 -3.53 6.35
CA ASP A 61 15.84 -3.78 6.54
C ASP A 61 16.59 -2.56 6.02
N MET A 62 17.19 -1.79 6.95
CA MET A 62 17.81 -0.50 6.67
C MET A 62 19.24 -0.49 7.21
N ASP A 63 20.13 0.24 6.53
CA ASP A 63 21.52 0.39 6.97
C ASP A 63 21.59 1.16 8.30
N GLN A 64 22.33 0.61 9.27
CA GLN A 64 22.51 1.21 10.58
C GLN A 64 23.38 2.48 10.59
N LYS A 65 24.10 2.77 9.49
CA LYS A 65 25.04 3.90 9.42
C LYS A 65 24.39 5.25 9.11
N THR A 66 23.11 5.24 8.72
CA THR A 66 22.36 6.45 8.34
C THR A 66 21.03 6.48 9.08
N ASN A 67 20.43 7.66 9.23
CA ASN A 67 19.15 7.75 9.93
C ASN A 67 18.04 7.06 9.11
N ALA A 68 17.20 6.28 9.79
CA ALA A 68 16.01 5.69 9.19
C ALA A 68 14.97 6.78 8.89
N ARG A 69 14.64 6.93 7.60
CA ARG A 69 13.63 7.86 7.12
C ARG A 69 12.77 7.15 6.08
N ALA A 70 11.51 6.92 6.43
CA ALA A 70 10.58 6.22 5.57
C ALA A 70 9.19 6.80 5.74
N GLU A 71 8.46 6.82 4.64
CA GLU A 71 7.04 7.13 4.60
C GLU A 71 6.34 6.06 3.76
N ILE A 72 5.19 5.58 4.26
CA ILE A 72 4.34 4.65 3.52
C ILE A 72 2.92 5.21 3.50
N GLN A 73 2.31 5.20 2.33
CA GLN A 73 0.95 5.70 2.12
C GLN A 73 0.18 4.81 1.15
N ALA A 74 -1.14 4.76 1.34
CA ALA A 74 -2.06 4.29 0.32
C ALA A 74 -2.47 5.50 -0.54
N GLU A 75 -2.12 5.49 -1.82
CA GLU A 75 -2.53 6.50 -2.79
C GLU A 75 -3.46 5.88 -3.84
N LYS A 76 -4.20 6.72 -4.59
CA LYS A 76 -5.09 6.32 -5.70
C LYS A 76 -6.03 5.15 -5.35
N VAL A 77 -6.67 5.23 -4.18
CA VAL A 77 -7.67 4.24 -3.76
C VAL A 77 -8.89 4.34 -4.67
N SER A 78 -9.25 3.21 -5.27
CA SER A 78 -10.39 3.00 -6.16
C SER A 78 -11.22 1.83 -5.65
N THR A 79 -12.36 1.54 -6.27
CA THR A 79 -13.20 0.38 -5.91
C THR A 79 -12.51 -0.97 -6.14
N THR A 80 -11.53 -1.03 -7.05
CA THR A 80 -10.87 -2.28 -7.48
C THR A 80 -9.44 -2.43 -6.96
N GLY A 81 -8.89 -1.42 -6.30
CA GLY A 81 -7.53 -1.48 -5.77
C GLY A 81 -6.96 -0.12 -5.38
N PHE A 82 -5.69 -0.10 -5.01
CA PHE A 82 -4.96 1.11 -4.61
C PHE A 82 -3.46 0.98 -4.92
N GLU A 83 -2.68 2.05 -4.76
CA GLU A 83 -1.22 2.01 -4.84
C GLU A 83 -0.61 2.12 -3.44
N ILE A 84 0.27 1.19 -3.09
CA ILE A 84 1.20 1.37 -1.96
C ILE A 84 2.35 2.22 -2.47
N VAL A 85 2.57 3.36 -1.81
CA VAL A 85 3.66 4.29 -2.13
C VAL A 85 4.60 4.33 -0.94
N PHE A 86 5.84 3.92 -1.18
CA PHE A 86 6.92 3.99 -0.20
C PHE A 86 7.93 5.04 -0.63
N LYS A 87 8.27 5.94 0.28
CA LYS A 87 9.19 7.06 0.05
C LYS A 87 10.33 7.03 1.07
N THR A 88 11.51 7.39 0.61
CA THR A 88 12.68 7.67 1.46
C THR A 88 13.45 8.87 0.90
N TRP A 89 14.36 9.44 1.69
CA TRP A 89 15.10 10.64 1.32
C TRP A 89 16.46 10.74 2.01
N ALA A 90 17.20 11.80 1.66
CA ALA A 90 18.56 12.07 2.12
C ALA A 90 19.50 10.87 1.83
N ASP A 91 20.33 10.51 2.78
CA ASP A 91 21.36 9.46 2.70
C ASP A 91 20.86 8.07 3.14
N THR A 92 19.58 7.93 3.49
CA THR A 92 18.98 6.67 3.97
C THR A 92 19.20 5.53 2.98
N ARG A 93 19.62 4.36 3.45
CA ARG A 93 19.78 3.15 2.63
C ARG A 93 18.88 2.04 3.11
N ILE A 94 18.13 1.44 2.18
CA ILE A 94 17.10 0.46 2.49
C ILE A 94 17.30 -0.76 1.60
N ALA A 95 17.61 -1.88 2.25
CA ALA A 95 17.88 -3.15 1.58
C ALA A 95 16.59 -3.78 1.06
N ARG A 96 15.54 -3.83 1.88
CA ARG A 96 14.26 -4.45 1.54
C ARG A 96 13.12 -3.93 2.40
N VAL A 97 11.93 -3.90 1.83
CA VAL A 97 10.70 -3.50 2.52
C VAL A 97 9.54 -4.38 2.09
N ARG A 98 8.71 -4.74 3.09
CA ARG A 98 7.41 -5.36 2.91
C ARG A 98 6.33 -4.57 3.62
N ALA A 99 5.17 -4.49 3.00
CA ALA A 99 4.02 -3.77 3.53
C ALA A 99 2.83 -4.69 3.71
N SER A 100 2.23 -4.68 4.89
CA SER A 100 0.90 -5.24 5.12
C SER A 100 -0.16 -4.17 4.85
N TRP A 101 -1.32 -4.58 4.36
CA TRP A 101 -2.43 -3.68 4.11
C TRP A 101 -3.76 -4.32 4.47
N MET A 102 -4.73 -3.48 4.79
CA MET A 102 -6.13 -3.87 5.04
C MET A 102 -7.05 -2.81 4.43
N ALA A 103 -8.06 -3.26 3.69
CA ALA A 103 -9.13 -2.48 3.12
C ALA A 103 -10.47 -2.88 3.75
N ILE A 104 -11.25 -1.89 4.18
CA ILE A 104 -12.59 -2.08 4.74
C ILE A 104 -13.57 -1.18 3.99
N GLY A 105 -14.63 -1.77 3.44
CA GLY A 105 -15.62 -1.02 2.67
C GLY A 105 -16.88 -1.80 2.38
N GLU A 106 -17.87 -1.11 1.84
CA GLU A 106 -19.14 -1.70 1.41
C GLU A 106 -18.95 -2.49 0.12
N LEU A 107 -19.51 -3.70 0.06
CA LEU A 107 -19.59 -4.48 -1.17
C LEU A 107 -20.89 -4.17 -1.93
N PRO A 108 -20.92 -4.32 -3.27
CA PRO A 108 -22.16 -4.26 -4.03
C PRO A 108 -23.17 -5.30 -3.53
N PHE A 109 -24.47 -5.01 -3.65
CA PHE A 109 -25.51 -6.01 -3.44
C PHE A 109 -25.79 -6.74 -4.76
N ASP A 110 -26.11 -8.04 -4.70
CA ASP A 110 -26.49 -8.81 -5.90
C ASP A 110 -27.75 -8.23 -6.60
N ASP A 111 -28.57 -7.48 -5.85
CA ASP A 111 -29.77 -6.81 -6.36
C ASP A 111 -29.54 -5.35 -6.84
N ASP A 112 -28.31 -4.82 -6.77
CA ASP A 112 -27.96 -3.49 -7.30
C ASP A 112 -27.88 -3.56 -8.84
N TRP A 113 -29.04 -3.58 -9.51
CA TRP A 113 -29.11 -3.41 -10.95
C TRP A 113 -28.73 -1.97 -11.33
N GLU A 114 -27.61 -1.79 -12.04
CA GLU A 114 -27.30 -0.51 -12.68
C GLU A 114 -28.30 -0.26 -13.82
N LEU A 115 -29.33 0.56 -13.55
CA LEU A 115 -30.21 1.09 -14.58
C LEU A 115 -29.40 2.08 -15.45
N TYR A 116 -29.20 1.72 -16.71
CA TYR A 116 -28.59 2.54 -17.76
C TYR A 116 -29.40 3.80 -18.06
#